data_AF-Q31PL5-F1
#
_entry.id   AF-Q31PL5-F1
#
_cell.length_a   1.000
_cell.length_b   1.000
_cell.length_c   1.000
_cell.angle_alpha   90.00
_cell.angle_beta   90.00
_cell.angle_gamma   90.00
#
_symmetry.space_group_name_H-M   'P 1'
#
loop_
_entity.id
_entity.type
_entity.pdbx_description
1 polymer ?
#
loop_
_entity_poly.entity_id
_entity_poly.type
_entity_poly.pdbx_seq_one_letter_code
_entity_poly.pdbx_strand_id
1 'polypeptide(L)' 'MRVSVIGTGYVGLVTGTCLAHIGHEVLCIDNNTAKIEQIQAGQIPIYEPGLEDLIQ' A
#
# COMPACT_ATOMS: atom_id res chain seq x y z
N MET A 1 14.78 5.48 -4.30
CA MET A 1 15.12 5.72 -2.86
C MET A 1 14.39 4.69 -2.01
N ARG A 2 14.79 4.48 -0.75
CA ARG A 2 14.10 3.60 0.21
C ARG A 2 13.16 4.43 1.09
N VAL A 3 11.87 4.11 1.09
CA VAL A 3 10.83 4.88 1.80
C VAL A 3 10.02 3.96 2.70
N SER A 4 9.79 4.37 3.94
CA SER A 4 8.87 3.68 4.86
C SER A 4 7.63 4.51 5.07
N VAL A 5 6.46 3.91 4.86
CA VAL A 5 5.15 4.52 5.09
C VAL A 5 4.49 3.82 6.27
N ILE A 6 4.23 4.55 7.35
CA ILE A 6 3.59 4.03 8.56
C ILE A 6 2.10 4.36 8.50
N GLY A 7 1.28 3.32 8.45
CA GLY A 7 -0.15 3.32 8.23
C GLY A 7 -0.51 2.94 6.79
N THR A 8 -1.39 1.94 6.63
CA THR A 8 -1.97 1.54 5.33
C THR A 8 -3.46 1.84 5.28
N GLY A 9 -3.85 2.99 5.81
CA GLY A 9 -5.15 3.59 5.50
C GLY A 9 -5.14 4.23 4.11
N TYR A 10 -6.18 5.01 3.80
CA TYR A 10 -6.32 5.72 2.52
C TYR A 10 -5.06 6.45 2.08
N VAL A 11 -4.58 7.39 2.90
CA VAL A 11 -3.43 8.24 2.58
C VAL A 11 -2.16 7.43 2.43
N GLY A 12 -1.87 6.56 3.40
CA GLY A 12 -0.60 5.84 3.43
C GLY A 12 -0.48 4.78 2.33
N LEU A 13 -1.55 4.01 2.09
CA LEU A 13 -1.55 2.99 1.05
C LEU A 13 -1.42 3.61 -0.34
N VAL A 14 -2.22 4.64 -0.67
CA VAL A 14 -2.14 5.32 -1.97
C VAL A 14 -0.77 5.97 -2.16
N THR A 15 -0.27 6.68 -1.15
CA THR A 15 1.06 7.32 -1.22
C THR A 15 2.16 6.28 -1.42
N GLY A 16 2.13 5.19 -0.66
CA GLY A 16 3.10 4.11 -0.76
C GLY A 16 3.09 3.46 -2.14
N THR A 17 1.90 3.15 -2.67
CA THR A 17 1.72 2.57 -4.00
C THR A 17 2.21 3.51 -5.10
N CYS A 18 1.85 4.79 -5.07
CA CYS A 18 2.32 5.76 -6.08
C CYS A 18 3.84 5.95 -6.04
N LEU A 19 4.44 5.98 -4.86
CA LEU A 19 5.90 6.05 -4.71
C LEU A 19 6.58 4.78 -5.25
N ALA A 20 6.02 3.60 -5.01
CA ALA A 20 6.52 2.36 -5.57
C ALA A 20 6.41 2.36 -7.11
N HIS A 21 5.28 2.81 -7.64
CA HIS A 21 5.02 2.89 -9.07
C HIS A 21 6.03 3.78 -9.82
N ILE A 22 6.51 4.88 -9.20
CA ILE A 22 7.53 5.75 -9.80
C ILE A 22 8.98 5.31 -9.53
N GLY A 23 9.20 4.11 -8.97
CA GLY A 23 10.52 3.49 -8.86
C GLY A 23 11.21 3.61 -7.50
N HIS A 24 10.49 3.96 -6.43
CA HIS A 24 11.03 3.86 -5.06
C HIS A 24 10.85 2.45 -4.49
N GLU A 25 11.79 2.00 -3.66
CA GLU A 25 11.60 0.82 -2.81
C GLU A 25 10.79 1.26 -1.60
N VAL A 26 9.55 0.78 -1.50
CA VAL A 26 8.60 1.23 -0.47
C VAL A 26 8.26 0.08 0.47
N LEU A 27 8.35 0.33 1.78
CA LEU A 27 7.86 -0.55 2.82
C LEU A 27 6.66 0.10 3.52
N CYS A 28 5.48 -0.47 3.34
CA CYS A 28 4.27 -0.08 4.06
C CYS A 28 4.14 -0.90 5.35
N ILE A 29 3.85 -0.24 6.47
CA ILE A 29 3.79 -0.83 7.81
C ILE A 29 2.45 -0.44 8.44
N ASP A 30 1.72 -1.38 9.04
CA ASP A 30 0.49 -1.10 9.78
C ASP A 30 0.41 -2.04 10.99
N ASN A 31 -0.29 -1.62 12.06
CA ASN A 31 -0.44 -2.44 13.26
C ASN A 31 -1.60 -3.44 13.15
N ASN A 32 -2.43 -3.34 12.11
CA ASN A 32 -3.51 -4.26 11.83
C ASN A 32 -3.05 -5.40 10.92
N THR A 33 -2.74 -6.55 11.52
CA THR A 33 -2.28 -7.75 10.81
C THR A 33 -3.26 -8.22 9.75
N ALA A 34 -4.57 -8.22 10.03
CA ALA A 34 -5.57 -8.67 9.07
C ALA A 34 -5.59 -7.82 7.79
N LYS A 35 -5.36 -6.51 7.93
CA LYS A 35 -5.25 -5.59 6.79
C LYS A 35 -4.00 -5.87 5.95
N ILE A 36 -2.87 -6.17 6.61
CA ILE A 36 -1.62 -6.52 5.93
C ILE A 36 -1.78 -7.84 5.17
N GLU A 37 -2.39 -8.86 5.77
CA GLU A 37 -2.67 -10.15 5.14
C GLU A 37 -3.56 -9.99 3.89
N GLN A 38 -4.59 -9.15 3.98
CA GLN A 38 -5.44 -8.83 2.82
C GLN A 38 -4.63 -8.17 1.69
N ILE A 39 -3.85 -7.13 1.99
CA ILE A 39 -3.04 -6.42 0.99
C ILE A 39 -2.03 -7.38 0.34
N GLN A 40 -1.38 -8.24 1.13
CA GLN A 40 -0.43 -9.25 0.64
C GLN A 40 -1.11 -10.34 -0.22
N ALA A 41 -2.41 -10.56 -0.04
CA ALA A 41 -3.21 -11.44 -0.88
C ALA A 41 -3.77 -10.72 -2.13
N GLY A 42 -3.34 -9.49 -2.40
CA GLY A 42 -3.85 -8.66 -3.50
C GLY A 42 -5.24 -8.07 -3.25
N GLN A 43 -5.76 -8.16 -2.02
CA GLN A 43 -7.07 -7.63 -1.65
C GLN A 43 -6.91 -6.23 -1.04
N ILE A 44 -7.59 -5.24 -1.63
CA ILE A 44 -7.47 -3.85 -1.18
C ILE A 44 -8.55 -3.56 -0.12
N PRO A 45 -8.16 -3.13 1.09
CA PRO A 45 -9.08 -2.91 2.20
C PRO A 45 -9.87 -1.59 2.11
N ILE A 46 -9.65 -0.81 1.04
CA ILE A 46 -10.27 0.47 0.74
C ILE A 46 -10.70 0.51 -0.72
N TYR A 47 -11.70 1.31 -1.05
CA TYR A 47 -12.04 1.58 -2.44
C TYR A 47 -11.34 2.86 -2.90
N GLU A 48 -10.45 2.73 -3.87
CA GLU A 48 -9.84 3.86 -4.60
C GLU A 48 -9.70 3.46 -6.08
N PRO A 49 -10.30 4.22 -7.02
CA PRO A 49 -10.25 3.89 -8.45
C PRO A 49 -8.82 3.71 -8.97
N GLY A 50 -8.53 2.57 -9.58
CA GLY A 50 -7.23 2.25 -10.17
C GLY A 50 -6.15 1.80 -9.18
N LEU A 51 -6.43 1.76 -7.87
CA LEU A 51 -5.46 1.29 -6.88
C LEU A 51 -5.19 -0.22 -6.98
N GLU A 52 -6.23 -1.01 -7.28
CA GLU A 52 -6.12 -2.46 -7.48
C GLU A 52 -5.18 -2.82 -8.65
N ASP A 53 -5.16 -2.01 -9.71
CA ASP A 53 -4.31 -2.23 -10.88
C ASP A 53 -2.82 -1.96 -10.60
N LEU A 54 -2.52 -1.20 -9.54
CA LEU A 54 -1.16 -0.77 -9.17
C LEU A 54 -0.52 -1.64 -8.10
N ILE A 55 -1.30 -2.47 -7.39
CA ILE A 55 -0.82 -3.34 -6.31
C ILE A 55 -0.69 -4.77 -6.85
N GLN A 56 0.44 -5.42 -6.57
CA GLN A 56 0.77 -6.79 -6.98
C GLN A 56 1.12 -7.64 -5.76
#